data_AF-A0A9D5CKM7-F1
#
_entry.id   AF-A0A9D5CKM7-F1
#
_cell.length_a   1.000
_cell.length_b   1.000
_cell.length_c   1.000
_cell.angle_alpha   90.00
_cell.angle_beta   90.00
_cell.angle_gamma   90.00
#
_symmetry.space_group_name_H-M   'P 1'
#
loop_
_entity.id
_entity.type
_entity.pdbx_description
1 polymer ?
#
loop_
_entity_poly.entity_id
_entity_poly.type
_entity_poly.pdbx_seq_one_letter_code
_entity_poly.pdbx_strand_id
1 'polypeptide(L)'
;MSDNVDQLKKLIREMRMMGHADKPQFKWHLGMVQIWVSVALTDQSTCMDGLAKDGKSSRVHAAIRKKVLCVAHVTSNSLALVNKMKPPRTS
;
A
#
# COMPACT_ATOMS: atom_id res chain seq x y z
N MET A 1 -1.19 19.28 19.97
CA MET A 1 -1.39 18.81 18.59
C MET A 1 -1.82 17.36 18.67
N SER A 2 -3.11 17.06 18.50
CA SER A 2 -3.53 15.66 18.39
C SER A 2 -2.83 15.11 17.15
N ASP A 3 -2.01 14.09 17.33
CA ASP A 3 -1.17 13.56 16.27
C ASP A 3 -2.07 13.13 15.10
N ASN A 4 -1.73 13.48 13.86
CA ASN A 4 -2.50 13.09 12.67
C ASN A 4 -2.68 11.55 12.63
N VAL A 5 -1.73 10.84 13.24
CA VAL A 5 -1.73 9.41 13.51
C VAL A 5 -2.91 8.98 14.39
N ASP A 6 -3.28 9.75 15.41
CA ASP A 6 -4.40 9.41 16.31
C ASP A 6 -5.76 9.65 15.65
N GLN A 7 -5.88 10.70 14.83
CA GLN A 7 -7.06 10.88 13.96
C GLN A 7 -7.18 9.73 12.96
N LEU A 8 -6.07 9.30 12.33
CA LEU A 8 -6.07 8.17 11.41
C LEU A 8 -6.45 6.85 12.10
N LYS A 9 -5.93 6.59 13.31
CA LYS A 9 -6.33 5.44 14.13
C LYS A 9 -7.82 5.46 14.44
N LYS A 10 -8.38 6.64 14.76
CA LYS A 10 -9.81 6.82 15.03
C LYS A 10 -10.65 6.50 13.78
N LEU A 11 -10.29 7.06 12.63
CA LEU A 11 -10.97 6.78 11.35
C LEU A 11 -10.94 5.28 11.00
N ILE A 12 -9.79 4.62 11.17
CA ILE A 12 -9.69 3.16 10.93
C ILE A 12 -10.61 2.38 11.87
N ARG A 13 -10.72 2.78 13.15
CA ARG A 13 -11.67 2.15 14.09
C ARG A 13 -13.11 2.37 13.66
N GLU A 14 -13.48 3.58 13.27
CA GLU A 14 -14.82 3.91 12.77
C GLU A 14 -15.15 3.13 11.49
N MET A 15 -14.22 3.01 10.54
CA MET A 15 -14.39 2.18 9.35
C MET A 15 -14.60 0.69 9.68
N ARG A 16 -13.92 0.16 10.71
CA ARG A 16 -14.17 -1.19 11.21
C ARG A 16 -15.55 -1.33 11.84
N MET A 17 -16.01 -0.29 12.55
CA MET A 17 -17.30 -0.28 13.26
C MET A 17 -18.52 -0.03 12.35
N MET A 18 -18.34 0.49 11.12
CA MET A 18 -19.42 0.73 10.16
C MET A 18 -20.12 -0.55 9.63
N GLY A 19 -19.94 -1.72 10.25
CA GLY A 19 -20.70 -2.94 9.94
C GLY A 19 -20.39 -3.61 8.60
N HIS A 20 -19.42 -3.09 7.84
CA HIS A 20 -18.95 -3.68 6.59
C HIS A 20 -17.74 -4.57 6.75
N ALA A 21 -16.90 -4.37 7.78
CA ALA A 21 -15.63 -5.07 7.93
C ALA A 21 -15.77 -6.60 8.13
N ASP A 22 -16.87 -7.04 8.74
CA ASP A 22 -17.14 -8.46 8.97
C ASP A 22 -17.83 -9.16 7.81
N LYS A 23 -18.37 -8.40 6.85
CA LYS A 23 -19.07 -8.96 5.69
C LYS A 23 -18.08 -9.76 4.82
N PRO A 24 -18.43 -10.98 4.39
CA PRO A 24 -17.57 -11.81 3.54
C PRO A 24 -17.11 -11.08 2.27
N GLN A 25 -17.99 -10.27 1.67
CA GLN A 25 -17.66 -9.48 0.49
C GLN A 25 -16.55 -8.48 0.80
N PHE A 26 -16.61 -7.75 1.92
CA PHE A 26 -15.57 -6.80 2.28
C PHE A 26 -14.22 -7.49 2.53
N LYS A 27 -14.22 -8.63 3.23
CA LYS A 27 -13.01 -9.44 3.45
C LYS A 27 -12.38 -9.90 2.14
N TRP A 28 -13.20 -10.34 1.18
CA TRP A 28 -12.75 -10.75 -0.15
C TRP A 28 -12.14 -9.58 -0.93
N HIS A 29 -12.83 -8.44 -1.00
CA HIS A 29 -12.32 -7.24 -1.67
C HIS A 29 -11.02 -6.73 -1.03
N LEU A 30 -10.95 -6.71 0.31
CA LEU A 30 -9.74 -6.33 1.05
C LEU A 30 -8.57 -7.29 0.75
N GLY A 31 -8.87 -8.58 0.60
CA GLY A 31 -7.91 -9.60 0.15
C GLY A 31 -7.40 -9.33 -1.25
N MET A 32 -8.29 -9.03 -2.21
CA MET A 32 -7.87 -8.65 -3.56
C MET A 32 -7.00 -7.41 -3.56
N VAL A 33 -7.41 -6.34 -2.87
CA VAL A 33 -6.62 -5.10 -2.78
C VAL A 33 -5.22 -5.41 -2.23
N GLN A 34 -5.10 -6.26 -1.20
CA GLN A 34 -3.79 -6.66 -0.67
C GLN A 34 -2.90 -7.31 -1.73
N ILE A 35 -3.46 -8.21 -2.56
CA ILE A 35 -2.72 -8.86 -3.65
C ILE A 35 -2.26 -7.81 -4.66
N TRP A 36 -3.17 -6.97 -5.14
CA TRP A 36 -2.85 -5.94 -6.15
C TRP A 36 -1.79 -4.96 -5.67
N VAL A 37 -1.87 -4.47 -4.44
CA VAL A 37 -0.85 -3.54 -3.91
C VAL A 37 0.49 -4.24 -3.66
N SER A 38 0.49 -5.54 -3.33
CA SER A 38 1.74 -6.30 -3.17
C SER A 38 2.41 -6.56 -4.53
N VAL A 39 1.63 -6.88 -5.56
CA VAL A 39 2.12 -7.00 -6.95
C VAL A 39 2.67 -5.65 -7.43
N ALA A 40 1.95 -4.55 -7.19
CA ALA A 40 2.43 -3.23 -7.58
C ALA A 40 3.77 -2.85 -6.93
N LEU A 41 4.01 -3.24 -5.67
CA LEU A 41 5.32 -3.06 -5.02
C LEU A 41 6.41 -3.89 -5.70
N THR A 42 6.12 -5.13 -6.08
CA THR A 42 7.05 -5.99 -6.82
C THR A 42 7.37 -5.43 -8.21
N ASP A 43 6.38 -4.88 -8.91
CA ASP A 43 6.58 -4.26 -10.23
C ASP A 43 7.47 -3.01 -10.11
N GLN A 44 7.26 -2.21 -9.07
CA GLN A 44 8.08 -1.04 -8.79
C GLN A 44 9.52 -1.41 -8.43
N SER A 45 9.73 -2.44 -7.60
CA SER A 45 11.09 -2.91 -7.27
C SER A 45 11.80 -3.45 -8.52
N THR A 46 11.09 -4.24 -9.33
CA THR A 46 11.62 -4.79 -10.58
C THR A 46 11.95 -3.69 -11.59
N CYS A 47 11.13 -2.63 -11.66
CA CYS A 47 11.40 -1.46 -12.47
C CYS A 47 12.71 -0.75 -12.04
N MET A 48 12.89 -0.57 -10.73
CA MET A 48 14.11 0.05 -10.19
C MET A 48 15.36 -0.79 -10.47
N ASP A 49 15.26 -2.12 -10.34
CA ASP A 49 16.34 -3.05 -10.65
C ASP A 49 16.69 -3.03 -12.15
N GLY A 50 15.68 -2.98 -13.03
CA GLY A 50 15.87 -2.84 -14.46
C GLY A 50 16.59 -1.55 -14.83
N LEU A 51 16.19 -0.42 -14.25
CA LEU A 51 16.84 0.88 -14.44
C LEU A 51 18.26 0.93 -13.88
N ALA A 52 18.58 0.13 -12.86
CA ALA A 52 19.93 0.01 -12.33
C ALA A 52 20.82 -0.82 -13.27
N LYS A 53 20.28 -1.89 -13.86
CA LYS A 53 20.98 -2.78 -14.80
C LYS A 53 21.30 -2.13 -16.15
N ASP A 54 20.50 -1.17 -16.62
CA ASP A 54 20.74 -0.47 -17.90
C ASP A 54 22.03 0.40 -17.90
N GLY A 55 22.67 0.61 -16.73
CA GLY A 55 24.02 1.18 -16.62
C GLY A 55 24.18 2.66 -17.01
N LYS A 56 23.20 3.25 -17.70
CA LYS A 56 23.19 4.65 -18.12
C LYS A 56 22.49 5.52 -17.07
N SER A 57 23.25 6.27 -16.29
CA SER A 57 22.68 7.30 -15.42
C SER A 57 22.35 8.56 -16.24
N SER A 58 21.11 8.68 -16.70
CA SER A 58 20.62 9.86 -17.42
C SER A 58 19.66 10.70 -16.57
N ARG A 59 19.46 11.97 -16.94
CA ARG A 59 18.44 12.84 -16.32
C ARG A 59 17.04 12.21 -16.39
N VAL A 60 16.76 11.47 -17.46
CA VAL A 60 15.50 10.73 -17.64
C VAL A 60 15.40 9.59 -16.62
N HIS A 61 16.46 8.81 -16.39
CA HIS A 61 16.46 7.75 -15.38
C HIS A 61 16.23 8.31 -13.98
N ALA A 62 16.87 9.43 -13.63
CA ALA A 62 16.64 10.08 -12.34
C ALA A 62 15.17 10.53 -12.17
N ALA A 63 14.56 11.07 -13.23
CA ALA A 63 13.15 11.46 -13.22
C ALA A 63 12.22 10.25 -13.05
N ILE A 64 12.47 9.14 -13.76
CA ILE A 64 11.68 7.90 -13.64
C ILE A 64 11.82 7.33 -12.22
N ARG A 65 13.05 7.20 -11.69
CA ARG A 65 13.29 6.73 -10.33
C ARG A 65 12.52 7.53 -9.28
N LYS A 66 12.51 8.87 -9.40
CA LYS A 66 11.75 9.74 -8.49
C LYS A 66 10.25 9.44 -8.53
N LYS A 67 9.70 9.20 -9.73
CA LYS A 67 8.27 8.85 -9.89
C LYS A 67 7.97 7.47 -9.32
N VAL A 68 8.77 6.46 -9.62
CA VAL A 68 8.59 5.09 -9.12
C VAL A 68 8.65 5.06 -7.59
N LEU A 69 9.60 5.77 -6.96
CA LEU A 69 9.69 5.88 -5.51
C LEU A 69 8.46 6.56 -4.88
N CYS A 70 7.92 7.60 -5.53
CA CYS A 70 6.70 8.25 -5.05
C CYS A 70 5.51 7.28 -5.05
N VAL A 71 5.34 6.52 -6.12
CA VAL A 71 4.26 5.52 -6.20
C VAL A 71 4.50 4.41 -5.17
N ALA A 72 5.75 3.95 -5.00
CA ALA A 72 6.09 2.94 -3.99
C ALA A 72 5.76 3.36 -2.56
N HIS A 73 6.01 4.62 -2.20
CA HIS A 73 5.58 5.13 -0.88
C HIS A 73 4.06 5.07 -0.71
N VAL A 74 3.29 5.50 -1.71
CA VAL A 74 1.81 5.47 -1.65
C VAL A 74 1.30 4.03 -1.61
N THR A 75 1.87 3.13 -2.41
CA THR A 75 1.52 1.70 -2.43
C THR A 75 1.85 1.03 -1.10
N SER A 76 3.02 1.31 -0.52
CA SER A 76 3.44 0.79 0.80
C SER A 76 2.51 1.26 1.92
N ASN A 77 2.16 2.56 1.94
CA ASN A 77 1.20 3.10 2.89
C ASN A 77 -0.17 2.43 2.74
N SER A 78 -0.62 2.21 1.51
CA SER A 78 -1.88 1.51 1.22
C SER A 78 -1.87 0.07 1.74
N LEU A 79 -0.76 -0.67 1.52
CA LEU A 79 -0.59 -2.02 2.05
C LEU A 79 -0.60 -2.05 3.58
N ALA A 80 0.05 -1.08 4.23
CA ALA A 80 0.04 -0.96 5.69
C ALA A 80 -1.39 -0.77 6.23
N LEU A 81 -2.19 0.10 5.60
CA LEU A 81 -3.59 0.32 5.95
C LEU A 81 -4.43 -0.95 5.76
N VAL A 82 -4.29 -1.62 4.61
CA VAL A 82 -5.00 -2.88 4.31
C VAL A 82 -4.68 -3.95 5.35
N ASN A 83 -3.41 -4.09 5.73
CA ASN A 83 -2.98 -5.04 6.75
C ASN A 83 -3.56 -4.71 8.14
N LYS A 84 -3.75 -3.43 8.49
CA LYS A 84 -4.38 -3.02 9.75
C LYS A 84 -5.90 -3.25 9.77
N MET A 85 -6.55 -3.21 8.61
CA MET A 85 -8.00 -3.43 8.47
C MET A 85 -8.39 -4.91 8.53
N LYS A 86 -7.49 -5.83 8.16
CA LYS A 86 -7.77 -7.26 8.21
C LYS A 86 -8.15 -7.69 9.63
N PRO A 87 -9.33 -8.32 9.82
CA PRO A 87 -9.69 -8.88 11.11
C PRO A 87 -8.69 -9.97 11.50
N PRO A 88 -8.41 -10.15 12.81
CA PRO A 88 -7.55 -11.23 13.28
C PRO A 88 -8.12 -12.58 12.80
N ARG A 89 -7.24 -13.51 12.40
CA ARG A 89 -7.66 -14.90 12.17
C ARG A 89 -8.18 -15.43 13.51
N THR A 90 -9.48 -15.58 13.63
CA THR A 90 -10.08 -16.41 14.68
C THR A 90 -9.75 -17.84 14.32
N SER A 91 -8.85 -18.43 15.11
CA SER A 91 -8.53 -19.86 15.04
C SER A 91 -9.66 -20.70 15.60
#